data_AF-A0A3D5GKV6-F1
#
_entry.id   AF-A0A3D5GKV6-F1
#
_cell.length_a   1.000
_cell.length_b   1.000
_cell.length_c   1.000
_cell.angle_alpha   90.00
_cell.angle_beta   90.00
_cell.angle_gamma   90.00
#
_symmetry.space_group_name_H-M   'P 1'
#
loop_
_entity.id
_entity.type
_entity.pdbx_description
1 polymer ?
#
loop_
_entity_poly.entity_id
_entity_poly.type
_entity_poly.pdbx_seq_one_letter_code
_entity_poly.pdbx_strand_id
1 'polypeptide(L)'
;MIGVSTIHSGELDYANKVAMEWGISGFRNIADDGAVYAVFGVIGHPATAAVSAKGSVVVHPGDIDAEGALALLETARNRDT
;
A
#
# COMPACT_ATOMS: atom_id res chain seq x y z
N MET A 1 3.39 3.94 7.40
CA MET A 1 2.99 3.64 6.00
C MET A 1 3.98 2.64 5.44
N ILE A 2 3.53 1.74 4.56
CA ILE A 2 4.39 0.82 3.81
C ILE A 2 3.94 0.94 2.35
N GLY A 3 4.88 1.22 1.45
CA GLY A 3 4.63 1.15 0.01
C GLY A 3 4.87 -0.26 -0.49
N VAL A 4 4.10 -0.69 -1.49
CA VAL A 4 4.24 -1.99 -2.12
C VAL A 4 4.13 -1.78 -3.62
N SER A 5 5.19 -2.11 -4.34
CA SER A 5 5.29 -1.92 -5.78
C SER A 5 5.74 -3.21 -6.42
N THR A 6 5.08 -3.59 -7.52
CA THR A 6 5.57 -4.69 -8.36
C THR A 6 6.87 -4.26 -9.03
N ILE A 7 8.00 -4.80 -8.58
CA ILE A 7 9.33 -4.43 -9.06
C ILE A 7 10.10 -5.71 -9.40
N HIS A 8 10.57 -5.82 -10.65
CA HIS A 8 11.40 -6.95 -11.02
C HIS A 8 12.83 -6.79 -10.45
N SER A 9 13.53 -7.91 -10.21
CA SER A 9 14.87 -7.90 -9.61
C SER A 9 15.90 -7.08 -10.39
N GLY A 10 15.74 -6.94 -11.70
CA GLY A 10 16.58 -6.09 -12.56
C GLY A 10 16.27 -4.58 -12.48
N GLU A 11 15.24 -4.18 -11.76
CA GLU A 11 14.73 -2.79 -11.73
C GLU A 11 14.87 -2.12 -10.35
N LEU A 12 15.51 -2.80 -9.39
CA LEU A 12 15.64 -2.31 -8.01
C LEU A 12 16.31 -0.93 -7.92
N ASP A 13 17.37 -0.69 -8.70
CA ASP A 13 18.06 0.61 -8.72
C ASP A 13 17.16 1.72 -9.26
N TYR A 14 16.39 1.42 -10.31
CA TYR A 14 15.41 2.35 -10.86
C TYR A 14 14.30 2.66 -9.86
N ALA A 15 13.74 1.63 -9.21
CA ALA A 15 12.70 1.80 -8.20
C ALA A 15 13.18 2.64 -7.00
N ASN A 16 14.40 2.41 -6.52
CA ASN A 16 15.00 3.21 -5.45
C ASN A 16 15.15 4.69 -5.86
N LYS A 17 15.62 4.94 -7.09
CA LYS A 17 15.72 6.29 -7.64
C LYS A 17 14.35 6.98 -7.70
N VAL A 18 13.34 6.31 -8.24
CA VAL A 18 11.96 6.85 -8.32
C VAL A 18 11.42 7.16 -6.92
N ALA A 19 11.63 6.27 -5.95
CA ALA A 19 11.18 6.49 -4.58
C ALA A 19 11.81 7.73 -3.93
N MET A 20 13.08 8.01 -4.22
CA MET A 20 13.76 9.24 -3.80
C MET A 20 13.22 10.47 -4.52
N GLU A 21 13.09 10.41 -5.85
CA GLU A 21 12.61 11.53 -6.67
C GLU A 21 11.18 11.96 -6.31
N TRP A 22 10.32 11.00 -5.97
CA TRP A 22 8.92 11.26 -5.59
C TRP A 22 8.75 11.57 -4.10
N GLY A 23 9.84 11.57 -3.32
CA GLY A 23 9.79 11.88 -1.89
C GLY A 23 9.12 10.80 -1.03
N ILE A 24 8.96 9.58 -1.55
CA ILE A 24 8.34 8.44 -0.84
C ILE A 24 9.37 7.54 -0.14
N SER A 25 10.60 8.02 0.01
CA SER A 25 11.67 7.37 0.77
C SER A 25 11.52 7.48 2.29
N GLY A 26 10.57 8.30 2.78
CA GLY A 26 10.27 8.47 4.20
C GLY A 26 9.61 7.27 4.88
N PHE A 27 9.28 6.22 4.13
CA PHE A 27 8.73 4.98 4.63
C PHE A 27 9.29 3.76 3.87
N ARG A 28 9.07 2.56 4.42
CA ARG A 28 9.55 1.31 3.81
C ARG A 28 8.76 1.02 2.53
N ASN A 29 9.47 0.71 1.45
CA ASN A 29 8.89 0.25 0.20
C ASN A 29 9.29 -1.22 -0.03
N ILE A 30 8.31 -2.07 -0.30
CA ILE A 30 8.50 -3.49 -0.60
C ILE A 30 8.49 -3.65 -2.12
N ALA A 31 9.55 -4.25 -2.65
CA ALA A 31 9.57 -4.80 -4.00
C ALA A 31 8.82 -6.13 -3.97
N ASP A 32 7.59 -6.12 -4.48
CA ASP A 32 6.70 -7.28 -4.49
C ASP A 32 6.78 -8.01 -5.84
N ASP A 33 6.72 -9.33 -5.81
CA ASP A 33 6.56 -10.18 -7.00
C ASP A 33 5.08 -10.48 -7.32
N GLY A 34 4.17 -9.88 -6.55
CA GLY A 34 2.72 -10.03 -6.63
C GLY A 34 2.13 -10.81 -5.45
N ALA A 35 2.96 -11.44 -4.61
CA ALA A 35 2.48 -12.22 -3.47
C ALA A 35 1.77 -11.36 -2.42
N VAL A 36 2.28 -10.16 -2.11
CA VAL A 36 1.62 -9.25 -1.17
C VAL A 36 0.29 -8.77 -1.77
N TYR A 37 0.27 -8.38 -3.05
CA TYR A 37 -0.96 -7.95 -3.71
C TYR A 37 -2.05 -9.03 -3.67
N ALA A 38 -1.69 -10.29 -3.94
CA ALA A 38 -2.63 -11.41 -3.90
C ALA A 38 -3.26 -11.61 -2.52
N VAL A 39 -2.47 -11.51 -1.44
CA VAL A 39 -2.98 -11.63 -0.06
C VAL A 39 -3.97 -10.53 0.29
N PHE A 40 -3.77 -9.31 -0.22
CA PHE A 40 -4.68 -8.19 -0.01
C PHE A 40 -5.82 -8.12 -1.05
N GLY A 41 -5.90 -9.08 -1.98
CA GLY A 41 -6.92 -9.09 -3.03
C GLY A 41 -6.80 -7.91 -4.01
N VAL A 42 -5.60 -7.35 -4.17
CA VAL A 42 -5.31 -6.24 -5.09
C VAL A 42 -5.06 -6.80 -6.49
N ILE A 43 -5.95 -6.49 -7.44
CA ILE A 43 -5.88 -6.97 -8.83
C ILE A 43 -5.38 -5.87 -9.78
N GLY A 44 -5.44 -4.61 -9.36
CA GLY A 44 -4.98 -3.46 -10.14
C GLY A 44 -4.47 -2.33 -9.24
N HIS A 45 -3.57 -1.51 -9.79
CA HIS A 45 -2.98 -0.35 -9.13
C HIS A 45 -3.48 0.97 -9.75
N PRO A 46 -3.65 2.04 -8.96
CA PRO A 46 -3.33 2.12 -7.52
C PRO A 46 -4.37 1.42 -6.62
N ALA A 47 -3.95 1.09 -5.41
CA ALA A 47 -4.82 0.55 -4.36
C ALA A 47 -4.24 0.91 -2.99
N THR A 48 -5.10 1.03 -1.98
CA THR A 48 -4.69 1.33 -0.60
C THR A 48 -5.33 0.34 0.36
N ALA A 49 -4.53 -0.19 1.30
CA ALA A 49 -5.01 -1.03 2.39
C ALA A 49 -4.82 -0.33 3.74
N ALA A 50 -5.86 -0.35 4.57
CA ALA A 50 -5.80 0.05 5.97
C ALA A 50 -5.85 -1.19 6.86
N VAL A 51 -4.93 -1.27 7.82
CA VAL A 51 -4.85 -2.34 8.81
C VAL A 51 -5.02 -1.74 10.21
N SER A 52 -5.97 -2.24 10.98
CA SER A 52 -6.20 -1.81 12.36
C SER A 52 -5.17 -2.41 13.33
N ALA A 53 -5.14 -1.88 14.56
CA ALA A 53 -4.26 -2.42 15.60
C ALA A 53 -4.62 -3.86 16.03
N LYS A 54 -5.88 -4.30 15.84
CA LYS A 54 -6.29 -5.70 16.10
C LYS A 54 -6.21 -6.59 14.86
N GLY A 55 -5.74 -6.06 13.72
CA GLY A 55 -5.52 -6.81 12.49
C GLY A 55 -6.69 -6.82 11.51
N SER A 56 -7.74 -6.03 11.72
CA SER A 56 -8.79 -5.86 10.71
C SER A 56 -8.23 -5.15 9.49
N VAL A 57 -8.55 -5.66 8.30
CA VAL A 57 -8.08 -5.12 7.01
C VAL A 57 -9.25 -4.57 6.21
N VAL A 58 -9.06 -3.42 5.59
CA VAL A 58 -9.96 -2.84 4.57
C VAL A 58 -9.10 -2.41 3.38
N VAL A 59 -9.55 -2.75 2.17
CA VAL A 59 -8.83 -2.42 0.93
C VAL A 59 -9.73 -1.56 0.06
N HIS A 60 -9.16 -0.49 -0.49
CA HIS A 60 -9.78 0.40 -1.46
C HIS A 60 -9.04 0.28 -2.80
N PRO A 61 -9.71 -0.18 -3.87
CA PRO A 61 -9.14 -0.15 -5.21
C PRO A 61 -9.24 1.24 -5.83
N GLY A 62 -8.21 1.64 -6.59
CA GLY A 62 -8.17 2.91 -7.29
C GLY A 62 -7.57 4.05 -6.47
N ASP A 63 -7.65 5.25 -7.05
CA ASP A 63 -7.15 6.47 -6.43
C ASP A 63 -7.90 6.78 -5.13
N ILE A 64 -7.17 7.35 -4.18
CA ILE A 64 -7.70 7.79 -2.89
C ILE A 64 -7.03 9.12 -2.52
N ASP A 65 -7.81 10.04 -1.96
CA ASP A 65 -7.28 11.26 -1.40
C ASP A 65 -7.00 11.10 0.11
N ALA A 66 -6.53 12.17 0.75
CA ALA A 66 -6.19 12.15 2.16
C ALA A 66 -7.41 11.88 3.06
N GLU A 67 -8.58 12.43 2.72
CA GLU A 67 -9.81 12.22 3.48
C GLU A 67 -10.29 10.76 3.37
N GLY A 68 -10.28 10.21 2.16
CA GLY A 68 -10.58 8.81 1.89
C GLY A 68 -9.63 7.87 2.64
N ALA A 69 -8.34 8.17 2.68
CA ALA A 69 -7.37 7.37 3.42
C ALA A 69 -7.64 7.37 4.94
N LEU A 70 -8.06 8.51 5.51
CA LEU A 70 -8.46 8.60 6.91
C LEU A 70 -9.76 7.83 7.18
N ALA A 71 -10.75 7.94 6.30
CA ALA A 71 -12.00 7.19 6.39
C ALA A 71 -11.77 5.67 6.27
N LEU A 72 -10.80 5.23 5.46
CA LEU A 72 -10.42 3.83 5.34
C LEU A 72 -9.83 3.28 6.64
N LEU A 73 -8.99 4.08 7.32
CA LEU A 73 -8.46 3.76 8.65
C LEU A 73 -9.56 3.67 9.70
N GLU A 74 -10.54 4.57 9.69
CA GLU A 74 -11.72 4.50 10.56
C GLU A 74 -12.53 3.24 10.31
N THR A 75 -12.78 2.92 9.05
CA THR A 75 -13.49 1.70 8.65
C THR A 75 -12.78 0.44 9.16
N ALA A 76 -11.45 0.39 9.07
CA ALA A 76 -10.67 -0.73 9.60
C ALA A 76 -10.80 -0.83 11.12
N ARG A 77 -10.72 0.28 11.85
CA ARG A 77 -10.92 0.30 13.31
C ARG A 77 -12.32 -0.12 13.72
N ASN A 78 -13.35 0.25 12.96
CA ASN A 78 -14.74 -0.11 13.26
C ASN A 78 -15.03 -1.59 13.02
N ARG A 79 -14.17 -2.33 12.30
CA ARG A 79 -14.27 -3.80 12.18
C ARG A 79 -13.72 -4.55 13.40
N ASP A 80 -13.06 -3.85 14.32
CA ASP A 80 -12.48 -4.44 15.55
C ASP A 80 -13.50 -4.59 16.70
N THR A 81 -14.74 -4.13 16.52
CA THR A 81 -15.81 -4.09 17.53
C THR A 81 -16.75 -5.29 17.44
#